data_AF-A0A6J6G534-F1
#
_entry.id   AF-A0A6J6G534-F1
#
_cell.length_a   1.000
_cell.length_b   1.000
_cell.length_c   1.000
_cell.angle_alpha   90.00
_cell.angle_beta   90.00
_cell.angle_gamma   90.00
#
_symmetry.space_group_name_H-M   'P 1'
#
loop_
_entity.id
_entity.type
_entity.pdbx_description
1 polymer ?
#
loop_
_entity_poly.entity_id
_entity_poly.type
_entity_poly.pdbx_seq_one_letter_code
_entity_poly.pdbx_strand_id
1 'polypeptide(L)'
;MCASCGSGVLARLRPGVSRLRDELEAAAQRDVVSVVANKDSDVVDDSAADVFVGTEAVLHRVRRIDVVAFLDFDSELLAPRYRAAEQAMALLSRAARLLGKRRGGGRLLVQTTMSDHEVVRAAVAGSPAIASDAEVARRMALSLPPFSALAIVDGDGAERFADDLRSRSGISVVAHRDRWLVRAADSTSLANAIADTERPANAKLRIEVDPPRL
;
A
#
# COMPACT_ATOMS: atom_id res chain seq x y z
N MET A 1 -16.38 11.08 21.30
CA MET A 1 -15.50 12.23 21.58
C MET A 1 -14.05 11.78 21.42
N CYS A 2 -13.18 12.65 20.90
CA CYS A 2 -11.74 12.40 20.77
C CYS A 2 -11.09 12.33 22.16
N ALA A 3 -10.30 11.29 22.43
CA ALA A 3 -9.63 11.10 23.72
C ALA A 3 -8.45 12.07 23.98
N SER A 4 -7.93 12.71 22.93
CA SER A 4 -6.81 13.65 23.04
C SER A 4 -7.29 15.10 23.26
N CYS A 5 -8.29 15.55 22.52
CA CYS A 5 -8.74 16.94 22.54
C CYS A 5 -10.20 17.15 22.96
N GLY A 6 -10.95 16.09 23.26
CA GLY A 6 -12.36 16.18 23.67
C GLY A 6 -13.36 16.51 22.55
N SER A 7 -12.91 16.75 21.31
CA SER A 7 -13.81 17.10 20.20
C SER A 7 -14.89 16.03 19.96
N GLY A 8 -16.14 16.48 19.82
CA GLY A 8 -17.26 15.65 19.36
C GLY A 8 -17.37 15.56 17.83
N VAL A 9 -16.65 16.41 17.11
CA VAL A 9 -16.68 16.48 15.64
C VAL A 9 -15.68 15.46 15.10
N LEU A 10 -16.20 14.29 14.72
CA LEU A 10 -15.43 13.25 14.04
C LEU A 10 -15.79 13.27 12.55
N ALA A 11 -14.82 13.59 11.71
CA ALA A 11 -15.01 13.60 10.26
C ALA A 11 -15.02 12.16 9.72
N ARG A 12 -15.87 11.90 8.72
CA ARG A 12 -15.76 10.71 7.87
C ARG A 12 -14.72 11.00 6.79
N LEU A 13 -13.56 10.36 6.89
CA LEU A 13 -12.41 10.63 6.01
C LEU A 13 -12.55 10.07 4.58
N ARG A 14 -13.57 9.26 4.29
CA ARG A 14 -13.69 8.55 3.00
C ARG A 14 -14.98 8.88 2.25
N PRO A 15 -15.10 10.05 1.59
CA PRO A 15 -16.08 10.20 0.52
C PRO A 15 -15.73 9.19 -0.58
N GLY A 16 -16.70 8.37 -1.00
CA GLY A 16 -16.48 7.46 -2.13
C GLY A 16 -16.18 8.23 -3.41
N VAL A 17 -15.43 7.61 -4.34
CA VAL A 17 -15.02 8.24 -5.62
C VAL A 17 -16.19 8.87 -6.37
N SER A 18 -17.35 8.20 -6.40
CA SER A 18 -18.55 8.70 -7.08
C SER A 18 -19.07 10.00 -6.48
N ARG A 19 -19.09 10.11 -5.15
CA ARG A 19 -19.54 11.32 -4.46
C ARG A 19 -18.56 12.47 -4.68
N LEU A 20 -17.26 12.18 -4.59
CA LEU A 20 -16.22 13.17 -4.81
C LEU A 20 -16.25 13.71 -6.24
N ARG A 21 -16.53 12.84 -7.24
CA ARG A 21 -16.75 13.27 -8.62
C ARG A 21 -17.86 14.31 -8.69
N ASP A 22 -19.05 14.00 -8.17
CA ASP A 22 -20.21 14.88 -8.25
C ASP A 22 -19.95 16.23 -7.54
N GLU A 23 -19.30 16.21 -6.38
CA GLU A 23 -18.92 17.42 -5.65
C GLU A 23 -17.88 18.26 -6.41
N LEU A 24 -16.89 17.62 -7.06
CA LEU A 24 -15.87 18.32 -7.86
C LEU A 24 -16.45 18.88 -9.16
N GLU A 25 -17.33 18.15 -9.84
CA GLU A 25 -18.00 18.61 -11.06
C GLU A 25 -18.86 19.85 -10.77
N ALA A 26 -19.63 19.80 -9.68
CA ALA A 26 -20.40 20.95 -9.22
C ALA A 26 -19.52 22.15 -8.81
N ALA A 27 -18.40 21.91 -8.11
CA ALA A 27 -17.54 23.00 -7.64
C ALA A 27 -16.66 23.60 -8.76
N ALA A 28 -16.14 22.77 -9.66
CA ALA A 28 -15.25 23.18 -10.73
C ALA A 28 -16.00 23.69 -11.97
N GLN A 29 -17.29 23.36 -12.10
CA GLN A 29 -18.11 23.63 -13.31
C GLN A 29 -17.42 23.06 -14.57
N ARG A 30 -16.92 21.84 -14.47
CA ARG A 30 -16.15 21.11 -15.50
C ARG A 30 -16.45 19.63 -15.43
N ASP A 31 -16.34 18.94 -16.56
CA ASP A 31 -16.49 17.50 -16.64
C ASP A 31 -15.41 16.79 -15.79
N VAL A 32 -15.84 15.88 -14.93
CA VAL A 32 -14.95 15.08 -14.06
C VAL A 32 -15.11 13.60 -14.38
N VAL A 33 -14.02 12.96 -14.81
CA VAL A 33 -14.02 11.55 -15.17
C VAL A 33 -13.55 10.70 -13.99
N SER A 34 -14.39 9.75 -13.57
CA SER A 34 -14.01 8.76 -12.56
C SER A 34 -13.19 7.63 -13.16
N VAL A 35 -11.99 7.39 -12.64
CA VAL A 35 -11.10 6.31 -13.05
C VAL A 35 -11.10 5.21 -11.98
N VAL A 36 -11.61 4.05 -12.35
CA VAL A 36 -11.67 2.86 -11.49
C VAL A 36 -10.69 1.79 -11.96
N ALA A 37 -10.32 0.87 -11.08
CA ALA A 37 -9.56 -0.31 -11.44
C ALA A 37 -10.48 -1.29 -12.21
N ASN A 38 -10.23 -1.51 -13.49
CA ASN A 38 -10.87 -2.55 -14.30
C ASN A 38 -9.80 -3.52 -14.82
N LYS A 39 -10.20 -4.77 -15.10
CA LYS A 39 -9.31 -5.82 -15.62
C LYS A 39 -8.85 -5.53 -17.06
N ASP A 40 -9.61 -4.74 -17.82
CA ASP A 40 -9.25 -4.33 -19.18
C ASP A 40 -8.46 -3.02 -19.17
N SER A 41 -7.23 -3.14 -19.66
CA SER A 41 -6.04 -2.33 -19.37
C SER A 41 -5.92 -1.04 -20.18
N ASP A 42 -7.02 -0.34 -20.44
CA ASP A 42 -6.93 0.82 -21.31
C ASP A 42 -6.46 2.07 -20.55
N VAL A 43 -5.42 2.68 -21.11
CA VAL A 43 -5.09 4.10 -20.90
C VAL A 43 -6.36 4.88 -21.17
N VAL A 44 -6.75 5.75 -20.24
CA VAL A 44 -7.92 6.61 -20.44
C VAL A 44 -7.56 7.60 -21.54
N ASP A 45 -8.48 7.84 -22.48
CA ASP A 45 -8.36 8.97 -23.39
C ASP A 45 -8.41 10.26 -22.57
N ASP A 46 -7.23 10.77 -22.25
CA ASP A 46 -7.05 11.95 -21.43
C ASP A 46 -7.33 13.25 -22.21
N SER A 47 -7.86 13.17 -23.44
CA SER A 47 -8.35 14.32 -24.21
C SER A 47 -9.82 14.62 -23.96
N ALA A 48 -10.55 13.65 -23.37
CA ALA A 48 -11.98 13.76 -23.13
C ALA A 48 -12.34 14.59 -21.89
N ALA A 49 -11.39 14.87 -20.99
CA ALA A 49 -11.64 15.66 -19.78
C ALA A 49 -10.36 16.31 -19.22
N ASP A 50 -10.55 17.38 -18.44
CA ASP A 50 -9.45 18.10 -17.76
C ASP A 50 -9.25 17.65 -16.31
N VAL A 51 -10.24 16.94 -15.72
CA VAL A 51 -10.22 16.52 -14.32
C VAL A 51 -10.54 15.03 -14.22
N PHE A 52 -9.63 14.30 -13.55
CA PHE A 52 -9.78 12.87 -13.28
C PHE A 52 -9.80 12.63 -11.77
N VAL A 53 -10.71 11.77 -11.32
CA VAL A 53 -10.84 11.40 -9.91
C VAL A 53 -10.86 9.88 -9.76
N GLY A 54 -10.18 9.35 -8.76
CA GLY A 54 -10.12 7.92 -8.55
C GLY A 54 -9.18 7.52 -7.44
N THR A 55 -8.90 6.23 -7.35
CA THR A 55 -7.85 5.69 -6.49
C THR A 55 -6.48 5.83 -7.17
N GLU A 56 -5.48 5.10 -6.69
CA GLU A 56 -4.18 4.95 -7.35
C GLU A 56 -4.29 4.62 -8.86
N ALA A 57 -5.40 4.03 -9.32
CA ALA A 57 -5.67 3.73 -10.72
C ALA A 57 -5.46 4.94 -11.67
N VAL A 58 -5.77 6.17 -11.21
CA VAL A 58 -5.51 7.40 -11.98
C VAL A 58 -4.02 7.51 -12.37
N LEU A 59 -3.13 7.23 -11.41
CA LEU A 59 -1.67 7.31 -11.59
C LEU A 59 -1.12 6.24 -12.55
N HIS A 60 -1.94 5.26 -12.94
CA HIS A 60 -1.57 4.21 -13.88
C HIS A 60 -2.17 4.43 -15.27
N ARG A 61 -3.32 5.10 -15.37
CA ARG A 61 -4.14 5.14 -16.58
C ARG A 61 -4.19 6.49 -17.27
N VAL A 62 -3.81 7.58 -16.59
CA VAL A 62 -3.78 8.94 -17.16
C VAL A 62 -2.33 9.34 -17.46
N ARG A 63 -2.07 9.96 -18.62
CA ARG A 63 -0.70 10.27 -19.07
C ARG A 63 -0.39 11.75 -19.05
N ARG A 64 -1.35 12.61 -19.42
CA ARG A 64 -1.20 14.07 -19.43
C ARG A 64 -1.68 14.66 -18.11
N ILE A 65 -0.75 14.97 -17.22
CA ILE A 65 -1.04 15.51 -15.89
C ILE A 65 -0.09 16.65 -15.54
N ASP A 66 -0.65 17.83 -15.26
CA ASP A 66 0.10 18.97 -14.71
C ASP A 66 -0.07 19.10 -13.19
N VAL A 67 -1.14 18.53 -12.63
CA VAL A 67 -1.43 18.56 -11.19
C VAL A 67 -1.94 17.22 -10.70
N VAL A 68 -1.35 16.70 -9.63
CA VAL A 68 -1.88 15.57 -8.85
C VAL A 68 -2.20 16.06 -7.45
N ALA A 69 -3.39 15.72 -6.94
CA ALA A 69 -3.81 16.01 -5.57
C ALA A 69 -4.21 14.72 -4.84
N PHE A 70 -3.50 14.39 -3.77
CA PHE A 70 -3.93 13.40 -2.79
C PHE A 70 -4.75 14.11 -1.71
N LEU A 71 -6.05 13.81 -1.64
CA LEU A 71 -6.99 14.48 -0.73
C LEU A 71 -7.05 13.87 0.68
N ASP A 72 -6.70 12.58 0.81
CA ASP A 72 -6.57 11.87 2.09
C ASP A 72 -5.35 10.95 2.02
N PHE A 73 -4.17 11.52 2.26
CA PHE A 73 -2.93 10.74 2.26
C PHE A 73 -2.70 9.99 3.58
N ASP A 74 -3.44 10.31 4.64
CA ASP A 74 -3.37 9.60 5.92
C ASP A 74 -3.79 8.14 5.74
N SER A 75 -4.75 7.89 4.85
CA SER A 75 -5.17 6.53 4.50
C SER A 75 -4.04 5.64 3.97
N GLU A 76 -3.06 6.22 3.28
CA GLU A 76 -1.90 5.51 2.74
C GLU A 76 -0.79 5.37 3.78
N LEU A 77 -0.52 6.44 4.54
CA LEU A 77 0.50 6.49 5.59
C LEU A 77 0.16 5.53 6.74
N LEU A 78 -1.12 5.47 7.13
CA LEU A 78 -1.63 4.67 8.26
C LEU A 78 -2.31 3.37 7.81
N ALA A 79 -2.12 2.96 6.55
CA ALA A 79 -2.67 1.72 6.06
C ALA A 79 -2.23 0.55 6.96
N PRO A 80 -3.12 -0.39 7.34
CA PRO A 80 -2.81 -1.51 8.23
C PRO A 80 -2.03 -2.60 7.48
N ARG A 81 -0.87 -2.25 6.93
CA ARG A 81 0.06 -3.11 6.20
C ARG A 81 1.47 -2.71 6.60
N TYR A 82 2.34 -3.68 6.81
CA TYR A 82 3.69 -3.40 7.33
C TYR A 82 4.54 -2.57 6.35
N ARG A 83 4.20 -2.57 5.06
CA ARG A 83 4.85 -1.80 3.98
C ARG A 83 4.20 -0.44 3.70
N ALA A 84 3.36 0.08 4.62
CA ALA A 84 2.58 1.29 4.36
C ALA A 84 3.44 2.49 3.96
N ALA A 85 4.50 2.78 4.71
CA ALA A 85 5.41 3.90 4.43
C ALA A 85 6.12 3.75 3.08
N GLU A 86 6.62 2.55 2.77
CA GLU A 86 7.24 2.22 1.47
C GLU A 86 6.27 2.45 0.31
N GLN A 87 5.05 1.93 0.42
CA GLN A 87 4.03 2.04 -0.64
C GLN A 87 3.55 3.49 -0.80
N ALA A 88 3.36 4.23 0.29
CA ALA A 88 3.05 5.65 0.24
C ALA A 88 4.16 6.46 -0.47
N MET A 89 5.43 6.19 -0.14
CA MET A 89 6.56 6.84 -0.83
C MET A 89 6.60 6.49 -2.32
N ALA A 90 6.29 5.25 -2.68
CA ALA A 90 6.19 4.81 -4.08
C ALA A 90 5.06 5.54 -4.83
N LEU A 91 3.92 5.80 -4.17
CA LEU A 91 2.81 6.56 -4.75
C LEU A 91 3.18 8.02 -5.01
N LEU A 92 3.81 8.69 -4.04
CA LEU A 92 4.29 10.07 -4.24
C LEU A 92 5.32 10.13 -5.37
N SER A 93 6.24 9.18 -5.41
CA SER A 93 7.27 9.09 -6.46
C SER A 93 6.65 8.86 -7.83
N ARG A 94 5.64 7.98 -7.93
CA ARG A 94 4.89 7.74 -9.16
C ARG A 94 4.15 9.00 -9.63
N ALA A 95 3.41 9.64 -8.73
CA ALA A 95 2.71 10.88 -9.03
C ALA A 95 3.69 11.96 -9.52
N ALA A 96 4.82 12.14 -8.84
CA ALA A 96 5.85 13.08 -9.24
C ALA A 96 6.44 12.81 -10.64
N ARG A 97 6.53 11.54 -11.06
CA ARG A 97 6.99 11.16 -12.41
C ARG A 97 5.98 11.44 -13.52
N LEU A 98 4.69 11.53 -13.20
CA LEU A 98 3.66 11.88 -14.19
C LEU A 98 3.61 13.38 -14.46
N LEU A 99 4.04 14.18 -13.48
CA LEU A 99 4.00 15.63 -13.58
C LEU A 99 5.02 16.15 -14.61
N GLY A 100 4.59 17.17 -15.37
CA GLY A 100 5.49 18.02 -16.13
C GLY A 100 6.51 18.74 -15.24
N LYS A 101 7.48 19.41 -15.88
CA LYS A 101 8.48 20.22 -15.16
C LYS A 101 7.78 21.27 -14.27
N ARG A 102 8.35 21.57 -13.10
CA ARG A 102 7.82 22.61 -12.18
C ARG A 102 7.57 23.96 -12.86
N ARG A 103 8.44 24.36 -13.80
CA ARG A 103 8.32 25.60 -14.59
C ARG A 103 7.14 25.57 -15.57
N GLY A 104 6.71 24.38 -16.00
CA GLY A 104 5.56 24.17 -16.89
C GLY A 104 4.24 23.98 -16.15
N GLY A 105 4.16 24.27 -14.85
CA GLY A 105 2.92 24.14 -14.07
C GLY A 105 2.82 22.87 -13.22
N GLY A 106 3.75 21.92 -13.34
CA GLY A 106 3.77 20.68 -12.55
C GLY A 106 3.63 20.90 -11.04
N ARG A 107 2.59 20.36 -10.40
CA ARG A 107 2.35 20.42 -8.95
C ARG A 107 1.87 19.09 -8.37
N LEU A 108 2.44 18.73 -7.22
CA LEU A 108 1.96 17.64 -6.37
C LEU A 108 1.40 18.26 -5.08
N LEU A 109 0.12 18.02 -4.82
CA LEU A 109 -0.57 18.45 -3.60
C LEU A 109 -0.84 17.22 -2.73
N VAL A 110 -0.49 17.30 -1.46
CA VAL A 110 -0.69 16.22 -0.49
C VAL A 110 -1.41 16.79 0.72
N GLN A 111 -2.64 16.34 0.93
CA GLN A 111 -3.42 16.65 2.11
C GLN A 111 -3.26 15.51 3.13
N THR A 112 -2.74 15.84 4.30
CA THR A 112 -2.45 14.89 5.38
C THR A 112 -2.52 15.62 6.72
N THR A 113 -2.98 14.95 7.77
CA THR A 113 -2.85 15.44 9.15
C THR A 113 -1.49 15.10 9.77
N MET A 114 -0.69 14.28 9.09
CA MET A 114 0.60 13.78 9.53
C MET A 114 1.76 14.45 8.77
N SER A 115 1.79 15.79 8.75
CA SER A 115 2.82 16.56 8.02
C SER A 115 4.26 16.24 8.43
N ASP A 116 4.47 15.77 9.66
CA ASP A 116 5.79 15.41 10.19
C ASP A 116 6.21 13.95 9.90
N HIS A 117 5.34 13.15 9.28
CA HIS A 117 5.64 11.77 8.93
C HIS A 117 6.88 11.68 8.01
N GLU A 118 7.74 10.70 8.22
CA GLU A 118 9.03 10.57 7.50
C GLU A 118 8.88 10.57 5.97
N VAL A 119 7.83 9.93 5.45
CA VAL A 119 7.47 9.92 4.01
C VAL A 119 7.16 11.33 3.48
N VAL A 120 6.39 12.12 4.23
CA VAL A 120 6.03 13.49 3.83
C VAL A 120 7.27 14.37 3.84
N ARG A 121 8.08 14.27 4.91
CA ARG A 121 9.36 14.97 5.01
C ARG A 121 10.33 14.59 3.89
N ALA A 122 10.42 13.30 3.55
CA ALA A 122 11.22 12.80 2.44
C ALA A 122 10.78 13.39 1.10
N ALA A 123 9.48 13.43 0.84
CA ALA A 123 8.92 14.01 -0.38
C ALA A 123 9.17 15.52 -0.50
N VAL A 124 8.99 16.27 0.60
CA VAL A 124 9.26 17.72 0.64
C VAL A 124 10.76 18.01 0.44
N ALA A 125 11.64 17.23 1.06
CA ALA A 125 13.08 17.41 0.95
C ALA A 125 13.68 16.87 -0.36
N GLY A 126 12.91 16.10 -1.15
CA GLY A 126 13.44 15.37 -2.30
C GLY A 126 14.49 14.33 -1.93
N SER A 127 14.42 13.79 -0.70
CA SER A 127 15.42 12.87 -0.15
C SER A 127 14.73 11.59 0.34
N PRO A 128 14.69 10.53 -0.50
CA PRO A 128 14.12 9.24 -0.13
C PRO A 128 14.79 8.59 1.10
N ALA A 129 16.06 8.96 1.37
CA ALA A 129 16.83 8.47 2.51
C ALA A 129 16.11 8.67 3.86
N ILE A 130 15.43 9.82 4.03
CA ILE A 130 14.70 10.14 5.26
C ILE A 130 13.63 9.08 5.56
N ALA A 131 12.91 8.63 4.55
CA ALA A 131 11.89 7.59 4.70
C ALA A 131 12.51 6.19 4.81
N SER A 132 13.53 5.88 4.01
CA SER A 132 14.15 4.56 4.02
C SER A 132 14.89 4.26 5.32
N ASP A 133 15.58 5.23 5.91
CA ASP A 133 16.35 5.03 7.15
C ASP A 133 15.41 4.76 8.34
N ALA A 134 14.31 5.52 8.42
CA ALA A 134 13.26 5.29 9.41
C ALA A 134 12.59 3.92 9.23
N GLU A 135 12.31 3.52 7.99
CA GLU A 135 11.73 2.22 7.67
C GLU A 135 12.69 1.07 8.02
N VAL A 136 13.99 1.19 7.69
CA VAL A 136 15.02 0.21 8.04
C VAL A 136 15.06 -0.01 9.55
N ALA A 137 15.16 1.07 10.34
CA ALA A 137 15.19 0.98 11.79
C ALA A 137 13.94 0.26 12.36
N ARG A 138 12.75 0.61 11.84
CA ARG A 138 11.48 -0.01 12.24
C ARG A 138 11.44 -1.50 11.88
N ARG A 139 11.85 -1.87 10.67
CA ARG A 139 11.83 -3.26 10.21
C ARG A 139 12.84 -4.13 10.94
N MET A 140 14.02 -3.61 11.26
CA MET A 140 14.97 -4.32 12.12
C MET A 140 14.36 -4.60 13.50
N ALA A 141 13.79 -3.58 14.15
CA ALA A 141 13.22 -3.70 15.50
C ALA A 141 12.03 -4.67 15.57
N LEU A 142 11.24 -4.77 14.50
CA LEU A 142 10.07 -5.65 14.41
C LEU A 142 10.37 -7.01 13.74
N SER A 143 11.63 -7.23 13.36
CA SER A 143 12.07 -8.36 12.54
C SER A 143 11.19 -8.55 11.30
N LEU A 144 10.94 -7.48 10.53
CA LEU A 144 10.20 -7.52 9.26
C LEU A 144 11.17 -7.65 8.07
N PRO A 145 10.73 -8.15 6.91
CA PRO A 145 11.56 -8.24 5.72
C PRO A 145 12.19 -6.89 5.34
N PRO A 146 13.50 -6.82 5.04
CA PRO A 146 14.39 -7.94 4.73
C PRO A 146 15.17 -8.52 5.93
N PHE A 147 14.90 -8.08 7.17
CA PHE A 147 15.61 -8.54 8.38
C PHE A 147 15.02 -9.82 8.99
N SER A 148 14.02 -10.37 8.31
CA SER A 148 13.48 -11.72 8.49
C SER A 148 12.83 -12.14 7.18
N ALA A 149 12.28 -13.34 7.14
CA ALA A 149 11.41 -13.76 6.05
C ALA A 149 10.02 -14.14 6.57
N LEU A 150 9.00 -13.77 5.78
CA LEU A 150 7.60 -14.03 6.07
C LEU A 150 6.95 -14.76 4.89
N ALA A 151 6.06 -15.70 5.19
CA ALA A 151 5.13 -16.25 4.22
C ALA A 151 3.74 -16.43 4.84
N ILE A 152 2.70 -16.29 4.03
CA ILE A 152 1.35 -16.72 4.38
C ILE A 152 1.06 -18.02 3.66
N VAL A 153 0.63 -19.01 4.42
CA VAL A 153 0.09 -20.27 3.89
C VAL A 153 -1.42 -20.25 4.07
N ASP A 154 -2.17 -20.56 3.02
CA ASP A 154 -3.62 -20.78 3.08
C ASP A 154 -4.10 -21.77 2.01
N GLY A 155 -5.40 -22.07 2.03
CA GLY A 155 -6.04 -23.04 1.14
C GLY A 155 -6.24 -24.41 1.78
N ASP A 156 -6.62 -25.37 0.95
CA ASP A 156 -6.92 -26.73 1.43
C ASP A 156 -5.63 -27.37 1.94
N GLY A 157 -5.69 -28.04 3.10
CA GLY A 157 -4.52 -28.70 3.71
C GLY A 157 -3.47 -27.75 4.30
N ALA A 158 -3.72 -26.43 4.32
CA ALA A 158 -2.79 -25.44 4.87
C ALA A 158 -2.48 -25.67 6.36
N GLU A 159 -3.46 -26.11 7.15
CA GLU A 159 -3.25 -26.45 8.57
C GLU A 159 -2.20 -27.54 8.74
N ARG A 160 -2.36 -28.68 8.05
CA ARG A 160 -1.40 -29.79 8.09
C ARG A 160 0.00 -29.35 7.64
N PHE A 161 0.08 -28.61 6.53
CA PHE A 161 1.37 -28.10 6.03
C PHE A 161 2.02 -27.13 7.02
N ALA A 162 1.22 -26.28 7.68
CA ALA A 162 1.69 -25.32 8.67
C ALA A 162 2.13 -26.00 9.98
N ASP A 163 1.48 -27.11 10.38
CA ASP A 163 1.88 -27.93 11.51
C ASP A 163 3.22 -28.62 11.26
N ASP A 164 3.41 -29.18 10.06
CA ASP A 164 4.68 -29.77 9.64
C ASP A 164 5.81 -28.72 9.62
N LEU A 165 5.53 -27.51 9.12
CA LEU A 165 6.45 -26.38 9.18
C LEU A 165 6.80 -25.97 10.63
N ARG A 166 5.84 -26.00 11.55
CA ARG A 166 6.05 -25.63 12.97
C ARG A 166 7.04 -26.59 13.65
N SER A 167 7.17 -27.82 13.18
CA SER A 167 8.13 -28.79 13.72
C SER A 167 9.60 -28.51 13.32
N ARG A 168 9.83 -27.62 12.35
CA ARG A 168 11.17 -27.30 11.85
C ARG A 168 11.90 -26.29 12.73
N SER A 169 13.19 -26.54 12.97
CA SER A 169 14.06 -25.62 13.70
C SER A 169 14.14 -24.25 13.01
N GLY A 170 13.95 -23.17 13.76
CA GLY A 170 14.06 -21.80 13.25
C GLY A 170 12.84 -21.28 12.50
N ILE A 171 11.72 -22.04 12.51
CA ILE A 171 10.45 -21.64 11.91
C ILE A 171 9.43 -21.35 13.01
N SER A 172 8.79 -20.18 12.93
CA SER A 172 7.65 -19.81 13.77
C SER A 172 6.39 -19.78 12.92
N VAL A 173 5.31 -20.39 13.41
CA VAL A 173 4.03 -20.46 12.69
C VAL A 173 2.90 -19.99 13.61
N VAL A 174 2.22 -18.91 13.21
CA VAL A 174 1.09 -18.32 13.93
C VAL A 174 -0.16 -18.40 13.06
N ALA A 175 -1.24 -18.95 13.60
CA ALA A 175 -2.53 -19.01 12.91
C ALA A 175 -3.31 -17.69 13.10
N HIS A 176 -3.94 -17.21 12.04
CA HIS A 176 -4.88 -16.09 12.07
C HIS A 176 -6.04 -16.34 11.09
N ARG A 177 -7.21 -16.70 11.61
CA ARG A 177 -8.35 -17.20 10.83
C ARG A 177 -7.91 -18.44 10.01
N ASP A 178 -8.24 -18.49 8.72
CA ASP A 178 -7.88 -19.59 7.81
C ASP A 178 -6.52 -19.40 7.12
N ARG A 179 -5.59 -18.70 7.79
CA ARG A 179 -4.27 -18.37 7.27
C ARG A 179 -3.21 -18.63 8.34
N TRP A 180 -2.03 -19.06 7.90
CA TRP A 180 -0.89 -19.31 8.77
C TRP A 180 0.27 -18.41 8.35
N LEU A 181 0.66 -17.51 9.26
CA LEU A 181 1.85 -16.68 9.11
C LEU A 181 3.07 -17.50 9.54
N VAL A 182 3.97 -17.73 8.60
CA VAL A 182 5.24 -18.42 8.77
C VAL A 182 6.35 -17.36 8.81
N ARG A 183 7.22 -17.44 9.80
CA ARG A 183 8.39 -16.56 9.95
C ARG A 183 9.66 -17.39 10.10
N ALA A 184 10.73 -16.94 9.44
CA ALA A 184 12.09 -17.46 9.61
C ALA A 184 13.09 -16.30 9.79
N ALA A 185 14.31 -16.63 10.22
CA ALA A 185 15.39 -15.65 10.41
C ALA A 185 15.80 -14.94 9.10
N ASP A 186 15.70 -15.65 7.97
CA ASP A 186 16.11 -15.17 6.65
C ASP A 186 15.36 -15.92 5.53
N SER A 187 15.48 -15.43 4.30
CA SER A 187 14.78 -15.97 3.14
C SER A 187 15.21 -17.39 2.76
N THR A 188 16.47 -17.75 3.00
CA THR A 188 17.01 -19.07 2.67
C THR A 188 16.46 -20.11 3.63
N SER A 189 16.46 -19.81 4.93
CA SER A 189 15.86 -20.65 5.96
C SER A 189 14.37 -20.91 5.69
N LEU A 190 13.62 -19.87 5.31
CA LEU A 190 12.20 -20.01 4.94
C LEU A 190 12.01 -20.87 3.68
N ALA A 191 12.80 -20.61 2.63
CA ALA A 191 12.71 -21.33 1.37
C ALA A 191 13.01 -22.82 1.54
N ASN A 192 14.06 -23.17 2.29
CA ASN A 192 14.43 -24.56 2.57
C ASN A 192 13.32 -25.26 3.38
N ALA A 193 12.80 -24.60 4.42
CA ALA A 193 11.71 -25.16 5.22
C ALA A 193 10.46 -25.46 4.37
N ILE A 194 10.08 -24.55 3.47
CA ILE A 194 8.95 -24.75 2.56
C ILE A 194 9.24 -25.89 1.55
N ALA A 195 10.44 -25.93 0.97
CA ALA A 195 10.81 -26.90 -0.05
C ALA A 195 10.86 -28.34 0.49
N ASP A 196 11.38 -28.50 1.69
CA ASP A 196 11.55 -29.80 2.33
C ASP A 196 10.24 -30.34 2.96
N THR A 197 9.20 -29.51 3.09
CA THR A 197 7.93 -29.91 3.71
C THR A 197 7.04 -30.58 2.68
N GLU A 198 6.59 -31.78 2.99
CA GLU A 198 5.73 -32.55 2.10
C GLU A 198 4.38 -31.84 1.93
N ARG A 199 3.96 -31.65 0.68
CA ARG A 199 2.66 -31.05 0.37
C ARG A 199 1.56 -32.08 0.54
N PRO A 200 0.47 -31.79 1.26
CA PRO A 200 -0.65 -32.71 1.39
C PRO A 200 -1.22 -33.10 0.01
N ALA A 201 -1.39 -34.40 -0.22
CA ALA A 201 -1.92 -34.91 -1.49
C ALA A 201 -3.33 -34.35 -1.77
N ASN A 202 -3.59 -34.01 -3.03
CA ASN A 202 -4.86 -33.46 -3.53
C ASN A 202 -5.29 -32.12 -2.90
N ALA A 203 -4.38 -31.40 -2.23
CA ALA A 203 -4.68 -30.15 -1.56
C ALA A 203 -4.30 -28.92 -2.41
N LYS A 204 -5.19 -27.93 -2.49
CA LYS A 204 -4.93 -26.64 -3.15
C LYS A 204 -4.29 -25.65 -2.17
N LEU A 205 -2.99 -25.81 -1.97
CA LEU A 205 -2.18 -24.94 -1.12
C LEU A 205 -1.77 -23.67 -1.87
N ARG A 206 -1.89 -22.52 -1.20
CA ARG A 206 -1.32 -21.24 -1.64
C ARG A 206 -0.29 -20.78 -0.61
N ILE A 207 0.92 -20.47 -1.10
CA ILE A 207 2.00 -19.91 -0.29
C ILE A 207 2.38 -18.57 -0.89
N GLU A 208 2.22 -17.50 -0.11
CA GLU A 208 2.57 -16.14 -0.49
C GLU A 208 3.81 -15.72 0.30
N VAL A 209 4.97 -15.70 -0.37
CA VAL A 209 6.24 -15.25 0.22
C VAL A 209 6.31 -13.73 0.14
N ASP A 210 6.77 -13.10 1.22
CA ASP A 210 6.77 -11.65 1.38
C ASP A 210 5.41 -11.00 1.09
N PRO A 211 4.36 -11.39 1.83
CA PRO A 211 3.00 -10.98 1.52
C PRO A 211 2.87 -9.46 1.64
N PRO A 212 2.17 -8.79 0.70
CA PRO A 212 2.02 -7.33 0.70
C PRO A 212 1.15 -6.84 1.86
N ARG A 213 0.41 -7.74 2.52
CA ARG A 213 -0.45 -7.50 3.68
C ARG A 213 -0.33 -8.69 4.65
N LEU A 214 -0.21 -8.40 5.94
CA LEU A 214 -0.24 -9.39 7.03
C LEU A 214 -1.64 -9.49 7.63
#